data_AF-A0AAF0B6X4-F1
#
_entry.id   AF-A0AAF0B6X4-F1
#
_cell.length_a   1.000
_cell.length_b   1.000
_cell.length_c   1.000
_cell.angle_alpha   90.00
_cell.angle_beta   90.00
_cell.angle_gamma   90.00
#
_symmetry.space_group_name_H-M   'P 1'
#
loop_
_entity.id
_entity.type
_entity.pdbx_description
1 polymer ?
#
loop_
_entity_poly.entity_id
_entity_poly.type
_entity_poly.pdbx_seq_one_letter_code
_entity_poly.pdbx_strand_id
1 'polypeptide(L)'
;MKRLLSKYNYKLQEIEKISESWVSYIIGIALTFRILTGLIFLTFSSIIFVSLLASITDKYFNSICAYKCGFVLDQINTLYNIVDSSLIFFSKYFPLDILVLASLALYIFCCSVYGIINVGIRIFFIPLYKLKPKKTSPETMLVFSFVLIHIILVLIMSLLTIAPNYVTYGIQNIKIDDEIGYIKCSLKTDKHICKMSVLSRFFNKIFFGIPYFANSYFFSNWFFILMYTLSLLYTICFKKSSYLDRLNVGTLKKQKNQKKNQKKKQKNKIIAYTYAYA
;
A
#
# COMPACT_ATOMS: atom_id res chain seq x y z
N MET A 1 -36.60 -41.37 18.81
CA MET A 1 -36.68 -40.17 17.96
C MET A 1 -36.72 -38.85 18.76
N LYS A 2 -37.60 -38.71 19.78
CA LYS A 2 -37.80 -37.48 20.58
C LYS A 2 -36.53 -36.89 21.25
N ARG A 3 -35.64 -37.71 21.83
CA ARG A 3 -34.38 -37.24 22.47
C ARG A 3 -33.36 -36.59 21.52
N LEU A 4 -33.39 -36.92 20.23
CA LEU A 4 -32.49 -36.31 19.25
C LEU A 4 -33.00 -34.96 18.78
N LEU A 5 -34.33 -34.82 18.70
CA LEU A 5 -34.98 -33.56 18.38
C LEU A 5 -34.71 -32.53 19.48
N SER A 6 -34.82 -32.92 20.77
CA SER A 6 -34.54 -32.01 21.89
C SER A 6 -33.08 -31.56 21.92
N LYS A 7 -32.12 -32.47 21.70
CA LYS A 7 -30.70 -32.13 21.65
C LYS A 7 -30.35 -31.22 20.46
N TYR A 8 -31.11 -31.30 19.37
CA TYR A 8 -30.93 -30.43 18.21
C TYR A 8 -31.52 -29.03 18.44
N ASN A 9 -32.73 -28.96 19.00
CA ASN A 9 -33.37 -27.70 19.34
C ASN A 9 -32.54 -26.92 20.38
N TYR A 10 -31.92 -27.63 21.35
CA TYR A 10 -31.00 -27.02 22.32
C TYR A 10 -29.77 -26.38 21.65
N LYS A 11 -29.13 -27.05 20.69
CA LYS A 11 -27.99 -26.48 19.94
C LYS A 11 -28.37 -25.33 19.03
N LEU A 12 -29.59 -25.34 18.48
CA LEU A 12 -30.10 -24.20 17.73
C LEU A 12 -30.33 -23.00 18.64
N GLN A 13 -30.94 -23.21 19.81
CA GLN A 13 -31.12 -22.17 20.83
C GLN A 13 -29.79 -21.61 21.33
N GLU A 14 -28.74 -22.43 21.46
CA GLU A 14 -27.40 -22.00 21.84
C GLU A 14 -26.76 -21.08 20.77
N ILE A 15 -26.92 -21.42 19.49
CA ILE A 15 -26.43 -20.59 18.38
C ILE A 15 -27.24 -19.29 18.27
N GLU A 16 -28.55 -19.35 18.51
CA GLU A 16 -29.45 -18.19 18.50
C GLU A 16 -29.14 -17.23 19.65
N LYS A 17 -28.87 -17.75 20.87
CA LYS A 17 -28.36 -16.95 22.01
C LYS A 17 -27.00 -16.32 21.74
N ILE A 18 -26.10 -17.00 21.03
CA ILE A 18 -24.80 -16.44 20.63
C ILE A 18 -24.98 -15.34 19.57
N SER A 19 -25.99 -15.44 18.69
CA SER A 19 -26.31 -14.37 17.73
C SER A 19 -27.02 -13.17 18.35
N GLU A 20 -27.82 -13.37 19.41
CA GLU A 20 -28.46 -12.30 20.21
C GLU A 20 -27.48 -11.59 21.16
N SER A 21 -26.30 -12.17 21.37
CA SER A 21 -25.29 -11.63 22.27
C SER A 21 -24.47 -10.50 21.64
N TRP A 22 -23.91 -9.65 22.50
CA TRP A 22 -22.92 -8.59 22.27
C TRP A 22 -21.81 -8.94 21.27
N VAL A 23 -21.54 -10.23 21.04
CA VAL A 23 -20.57 -10.74 20.07
C VAL A 23 -20.91 -10.35 18.62
N SER A 24 -22.19 -10.36 18.21
CA SER A 24 -22.59 -9.94 16.87
C SER A 24 -22.37 -8.44 16.64
N TYR A 25 -22.61 -7.63 17.69
CA TYR A 25 -22.32 -6.20 17.72
C TYR A 25 -20.81 -5.91 17.62
N ILE A 26 -19.98 -6.64 18.40
CA ILE A 26 -18.51 -6.53 18.34
C ILE A 26 -17.96 -6.91 16.96
N ILE A 27 -18.48 -7.98 16.34
CA ILE A 27 -18.07 -8.40 14.98
C ILE A 27 -18.47 -7.33 13.93
N GLY A 28 -19.66 -6.73 14.07
CA GLY A 28 -20.11 -5.62 13.23
C GLY A 28 -19.16 -4.41 13.33
N ILE A 29 -18.82 -4.00 14.55
CA ILE A 29 -17.87 -2.91 14.82
C ILE A 29 -16.49 -3.21 14.21
N ALA A 30 -15.95 -4.42 14.44
CA ALA A 30 -14.65 -4.82 13.89
C ALA A 30 -14.63 -4.80 12.35
N LEU A 31 -15.74 -5.17 11.70
CA LEU A 31 -15.87 -5.10 10.25
C LEU A 31 -15.85 -3.66 9.74
N THR A 32 -16.59 -2.76 10.40
CA THR A 32 -16.62 -1.33 10.06
C THR A 32 -15.23 -0.71 10.21
N PHE A 33 -14.53 -0.97 11.31
CA PHE A 33 -13.15 -0.52 11.50
C PHE A 33 -12.24 -1.04 10.39
N ARG A 34 -12.36 -2.32 9.99
CA ARG A 34 -11.55 -2.88 8.89
C ARG A 34 -11.80 -2.17 7.55
N ILE A 35 -13.05 -1.84 7.24
CA ILE A 35 -13.40 -1.12 6.00
C ILE A 35 -12.84 0.30 6.06
N LEU A 36 -13.00 0.99 7.19
CA LEU A 36 -12.48 2.34 7.41
C LEU A 36 -10.95 2.38 7.27
N THR A 37 -10.24 1.44 7.90
CA THR A 37 -8.78 1.32 7.75
C THR A 37 -8.37 1.09 6.29
N GLY A 38 -9.10 0.25 5.56
CA GLY A 38 -8.86 0.04 4.13
C GLY A 38 -9.06 1.30 3.29
N LEU A 39 -10.11 2.08 3.60
CA LEU A 39 -10.39 3.35 2.93
C LEU A 39 -9.29 4.38 3.19
N ILE A 40 -8.83 4.50 4.43
CA ILE A 40 -7.71 5.39 4.80
C ILE A 40 -6.45 5.01 4.02
N PHE A 41 -6.09 3.73 3.98
CA PHE A 41 -4.90 3.33 3.21
C PHE A 41 -5.06 3.53 1.69
N LEU A 42 -6.27 3.41 1.16
CA LEU A 42 -6.56 3.69 -0.24
C LEU A 42 -6.40 5.19 -0.55
N THR A 43 -6.86 6.08 0.34
CA THR A 43 -6.71 7.53 0.14
C THR A 43 -5.23 7.94 0.21
N PHE A 44 -4.48 7.44 1.20
CA PHE A 44 -3.02 7.65 1.27
C PHE A 44 -2.31 7.19 0.00
N SER A 45 -2.63 5.98 -0.48
CA SER A 45 -2.07 5.46 -1.73
C SER A 45 -2.41 6.33 -2.94
N SER A 46 -3.64 6.85 -3.01
CA SER A 46 -4.09 7.70 -4.11
C SER A 46 -3.37 9.06 -4.12
N ILE A 47 -3.13 9.65 -2.95
CA ILE A 47 -2.37 10.90 -2.81
C ILE A 47 -0.94 10.72 -3.34
N ILE A 48 -0.27 9.63 -2.97
CA ILE A 48 1.08 9.30 -3.45
C ILE A 48 1.07 9.11 -4.97
N PHE A 49 0.08 8.40 -5.50
CA PHE A 49 -0.08 8.18 -6.93
C PHE A 49 -0.20 9.49 -7.72
N VAL A 50 -1.09 10.38 -7.29
CA VAL A 50 -1.30 11.69 -7.95
C VAL A 50 -0.02 12.54 -7.88
N SER A 51 0.67 12.52 -6.74
CA SER A 51 1.93 13.22 -6.54
C SER A 51 3.04 12.73 -7.47
N LEU A 52 3.23 11.40 -7.58
CA LEU A 52 4.17 10.79 -8.52
C LEU A 52 3.82 11.15 -9.96
N LEU A 53 2.55 11.03 -10.34
CA LEU A 53 2.07 11.35 -11.68
C LEU A 53 2.38 12.82 -12.03
N ALA A 54 2.09 13.75 -11.13
CA ALA A 54 2.39 15.17 -11.32
C ALA A 54 3.89 15.41 -11.54
N SER A 55 4.75 14.85 -10.68
CA SER A 55 6.20 15.07 -10.77
C SER A 55 6.86 14.41 -11.98
N ILE A 56 6.37 13.25 -12.42
CA ILE A 56 6.90 12.57 -13.62
C ILE A 56 6.44 13.29 -14.89
N THR A 57 5.19 13.76 -14.90
CA THR A 57 4.65 14.56 -16.01
C THR A 57 5.42 15.87 -16.14
N ASP A 58 5.75 16.52 -15.01
CA ASP A 58 6.59 17.72 -14.98
C ASP A 58 7.98 17.43 -15.58
N LYS A 59 8.63 16.34 -15.15
CA LYS A 59 9.92 15.88 -15.70
C LYS A 59 9.84 15.56 -17.20
N TYR A 60 8.73 15.01 -17.67
CA TYR A 60 8.57 14.66 -19.08
C TYR A 60 8.51 15.92 -19.97
N PHE A 61 7.68 16.90 -19.60
CA PHE A 61 7.46 18.08 -20.44
C PHE A 61 8.55 19.15 -20.28
N ASN A 62 9.10 19.33 -19.08
CA ASN A 62 10.01 20.44 -18.78
C ASN A 62 11.49 20.03 -18.70
N SER A 63 11.83 18.78 -19.06
CA SER A 63 13.24 18.38 -19.14
C SER A 63 13.93 18.99 -20.36
N ILE A 64 15.10 19.61 -20.14
CA ILE A 64 15.83 20.32 -21.19
C ILE A 64 16.48 19.35 -22.19
N CYS A 65 16.95 18.20 -21.71
CA CYS A 65 17.75 17.29 -22.53
C CYS A 65 17.21 15.84 -22.58
N ALA A 66 15.98 15.64 -22.10
CA ALA A 66 15.22 14.39 -22.20
C ALA A 66 16.09 13.15 -21.91
N TYR A 67 16.22 12.24 -22.89
CA TYR A 67 16.97 11.00 -22.75
C TYR A 67 18.49 11.17 -22.54
N LYS A 68 19.11 12.25 -23.03
CA LYS A 68 20.58 12.41 -22.99
C LYS A 68 21.11 12.64 -21.56
N CYS A 69 20.30 13.19 -20.67
CA CYS A 69 20.64 13.48 -19.27
C CYS A 69 19.67 12.84 -18.29
N GLY A 70 18.82 11.91 -18.73
CA GLY A 70 17.96 11.18 -17.80
C GLY A 70 16.77 11.96 -17.26
N PHE A 71 16.21 12.89 -18.04
CA PHE A 71 15.05 13.71 -17.66
C PHE A 71 15.27 14.52 -16.36
N VAL A 72 16.51 14.99 -16.13
CA VAL A 72 16.81 15.88 -15.00
C VAL A 72 16.16 17.25 -15.24
N LEU A 73 15.46 17.73 -14.21
CA LEU A 73 14.64 18.93 -14.25
C LEU A 73 15.41 20.11 -13.66
N ASP A 74 15.53 21.18 -14.44
CA ASP A 74 16.28 22.39 -14.06
C ASP A 74 15.54 23.22 -12.99
N GLN A 75 14.24 23.44 -13.20
CA GLN A 75 13.37 24.13 -12.25
C GLN A 75 12.36 23.15 -11.64
N ILE A 76 12.41 22.98 -10.33
CA ILE A 76 11.53 22.06 -9.60
C ILE A 76 10.15 22.71 -9.39
N ASN A 77 9.06 21.94 -9.58
CA ASN A 77 7.65 22.35 -9.43
C ASN A 77 7.17 23.41 -10.43
N THR A 78 7.20 23.11 -11.74
CA THR A 78 6.34 23.88 -12.65
C THR A 78 4.88 23.45 -12.47
N LEU A 79 4.66 22.16 -12.22
CA LEU A 79 3.35 21.60 -11.89
C LEU A 79 3.16 21.50 -10.37
N TYR A 80 1.94 21.75 -9.92
CA TYR A 80 1.58 21.70 -8.51
C TYR A 80 1.58 20.25 -7.98
N ASN A 81 2.43 19.97 -6.99
CA ASN A 81 2.45 18.69 -6.27
C ASN A 81 1.82 18.83 -4.88
N ILE A 82 0.80 18.02 -4.62
CA ILE A 82 -0.03 18.05 -3.40
C ILE A 82 0.80 17.68 -2.15
N VAL A 83 1.61 16.62 -2.22
CA VAL A 83 2.37 16.12 -1.06
C VAL A 83 3.46 17.12 -0.70
N ASP A 84 4.16 17.64 -1.70
CA ASP A 84 5.20 18.65 -1.54
C ASP A 84 4.66 19.93 -0.87
N SER A 85 3.54 20.45 -1.39
CA SER A 85 2.88 21.63 -0.82
C SER A 85 2.37 21.40 0.60
N SER A 86 1.88 20.20 0.88
CA SER A 86 1.42 19.82 2.22
C SER A 86 2.58 19.77 3.22
N LEU A 87 3.73 19.23 2.83
CA LEU A 87 4.93 19.20 3.67
C LEU A 87 5.46 20.61 3.98
N ILE A 88 5.49 21.50 2.99
CA ILE A 88 5.87 22.91 3.18
C ILE A 88 4.86 23.64 4.09
N PHE A 89 3.58 23.28 4.03
CA PHE A 89 2.58 23.85 4.93
C PHE A 89 2.79 23.36 6.37
N PHE A 90 2.96 22.04 6.55
CA PHE A 90 3.18 21.44 7.87
C PHE A 90 4.48 21.87 8.52
N SER A 91 5.47 22.25 7.74
CA SER A 91 6.76 22.69 8.25
C SER A 91 6.70 24.07 8.91
N LYS A 92 5.59 24.82 8.74
CA LYS A 92 5.28 26.00 9.57
C LYS A 92 5.02 25.62 11.04
N TYR A 93 4.57 24.39 11.29
CA TYR A 93 4.26 23.85 12.61
C TYR A 93 5.28 22.76 12.97
N PHE A 94 6.53 23.16 13.15
CA PHE A 94 7.61 22.23 13.50
C PHE A 94 7.28 21.42 14.78
N PRO A 95 7.49 20.07 14.82
CA PRO A 95 8.15 19.17 13.86
C PRO A 95 7.19 18.30 13.02
N LEU A 96 5.98 18.80 12.73
CA LEU A 96 4.90 17.99 12.15
C LEU A 96 5.22 17.49 10.73
N ASP A 97 5.95 18.29 9.95
CA ASP A 97 6.50 17.94 8.64
C ASP A 97 7.37 16.68 8.65
N ILE A 98 8.26 16.55 9.63
CA ILE A 98 9.13 15.37 9.79
C ILE A 98 8.28 14.15 10.14
N LEU A 99 7.27 14.30 11.00
CA LEU A 99 6.36 13.21 11.35
C LEU A 99 5.57 12.76 10.12
N VAL A 100 5.07 13.69 9.31
CA VAL A 100 4.36 13.37 8.06
C VAL A 100 5.28 12.68 7.07
N LEU A 101 6.49 13.19 6.84
CA LEU A 101 7.47 12.57 5.95
C LEU A 101 7.87 11.15 6.43
N ALA A 102 8.08 10.98 7.73
CA ALA A 102 8.39 9.68 8.33
C ALA A 102 7.20 8.70 8.20
N SER A 103 5.97 9.18 8.41
CA SER A 103 4.76 8.37 8.24
C SER A 103 4.58 7.91 6.79
N LEU A 104 4.89 8.79 5.82
CA LEU A 104 4.86 8.49 4.39
C LEU A 104 5.89 7.42 4.03
N ALA A 105 7.14 7.60 4.49
CA ALA A 105 8.21 6.63 4.30
C ALA A 105 7.86 5.27 4.93
N LEU A 106 7.39 5.26 6.18
CA LEU A 106 6.99 4.03 6.87
C LEU A 106 5.83 3.33 6.15
N TYR A 107 4.86 4.08 5.65
CA TYR A 107 3.74 3.54 4.87
C TYR A 107 4.24 2.81 3.61
N ILE A 108 5.07 3.46 2.78
CA ILE A 108 5.61 2.86 1.55
C ILE A 108 6.46 1.63 1.88
N PHE A 109 7.27 1.69 2.94
CA PHE A 109 8.07 0.57 3.41
C PHE A 109 7.20 -0.62 3.82
N CYS A 110 6.23 -0.41 4.71
CA CYS A 110 5.30 -1.44 5.18
C CYS A 110 4.50 -2.05 4.03
N CYS A 111 4.01 -1.24 3.08
CA CYS A 111 3.32 -1.73 1.88
C CYS A 111 4.23 -2.61 1.01
N SER A 112 5.49 -2.23 0.83
CA SER A 112 6.47 -2.99 0.05
C SER A 112 6.79 -4.34 0.70
N VAL A 113 7.02 -4.34 2.02
CA VAL A 113 7.27 -5.56 2.81
C VAL A 113 6.04 -6.49 2.77
N TYR A 114 4.84 -5.93 2.99
CA TYR A 114 3.60 -6.69 2.91
C TYR A 114 3.40 -7.31 1.52
N GLY A 115 3.70 -6.57 0.45
CA GLY A 115 3.65 -7.05 -0.93
C GLY A 115 4.56 -8.25 -1.17
N ILE A 116 5.82 -8.16 -0.73
CA ILE A 116 6.81 -9.25 -0.91
C ILE A 116 6.44 -10.48 -0.08
N ILE A 117 5.96 -10.29 1.16
CA ILE A 117 5.52 -11.42 2.01
C ILE A 117 4.35 -12.16 1.36
N ASN A 118 3.39 -11.45 0.78
CA ASN A 118 2.19 -12.06 0.19
C ASN A 118 2.46 -12.68 -1.20
N VAL A 119 3.29 -12.06 -2.03
CA VAL A 119 3.62 -12.53 -3.38
C VAL A 119 4.71 -13.62 -3.38
N GLY A 120 5.65 -13.53 -2.45
CA GLY A 120 6.90 -14.30 -2.42
C GLY A 120 7.99 -13.70 -3.32
N ILE A 121 9.23 -14.17 -3.17
CA ILE A 121 10.35 -13.75 -4.04
C ILE A 121 10.28 -14.58 -5.32
N ARG A 122 10.06 -13.89 -6.45
CA ARG A 122 10.00 -14.49 -7.78
C ARG A 122 11.00 -13.81 -8.69
N ILE A 123 11.74 -14.58 -9.48
CA ILE A 123 12.62 -14.08 -10.52
C ILE A 123 11.96 -14.44 -11.85
N PHE A 124 11.70 -13.46 -12.72
CA PHE A 124 11.07 -13.65 -14.03
C PHE A 124 9.84 -14.60 -13.98
N PHE A 125 8.95 -14.41 -13.00
CA PHE A 125 7.74 -15.22 -12.75
C PHE A 125 7.94 -16.61 -12.13
N ILE A 126 9.17 -17.10 -12.00
CA ILE A 126 9.47 -18.37 -11.34
C ILE A 126 9.59 -18.14 -9.82
N PRO A 127 8.80 -18.83 -8.98
CA PRO A 127 8.90 -18.69 -7.53
C PRO A 127 10.17 -19.38 -7.02
N LEU A 128 11.19 -18.59 -6.63
CA LEU A 128 12.40 -19.14 -6.00
C LEU A 128 12.16 -19.43 -4.52
N TYR A 129 11.73 -18.42 -3.76
CA TYR A 129 11.61 -18.51 -2.31
C TYR A 129 10.22 -18.09 -1.85
N LYS A 130 9.57 -18.97 -1.07
CA LYS A 130 8.28 -18.69 -0.43
C LYS A 130 8.52 -18.27 1.02
N LEU A 131 8.12 -17.05 1.36
CA LEU A 131 8.18 -16.58 2.74
C LEU A 131 7.00 -17.18 3.51
N LYS A 132 7.31 -17.96 4.55
CA LYS A 132 6.32 -18.51 5.47
C LYS A 132 6.72 -18.17 6.90
N PRO A 133 5.81 -17.63 7.72
CA PRO A 133 6.13 -17.33 9.11
C PRO A 133 6.60 -18.61 9.82
N LYS A 134 7.72 -18.51 10.52
CA LYS A 134 8.34 -19.60 11.30
C LYS A 134 8.79 -20.82 10.48
N LYS A 135 8.85 -20.73 9.15
CA LYS A 135 9.22 -21.84 8.24
C LYS A 135 10.12 -21.42 7.08
N THR A 136 10.84 -20.31 7.22
CA THR A 136 11.80 -19.80 6.23
C THR A 136 13.20 -20.37 6.50
N SER A 137 13.89 -20.81 5.44
CA SER A 137 15.29 -21.22 5.55
C SER A 137 16.20 -20.02 5.83
N PRO A 138 17.37 -20.21 6.49
CA PRO A 138 18.31 -19.12 6.75
C PRO A 138 18.82 -18.46 5.47
N GLU A 139 19.04 -19.23 4.40
CA GLU A 139 19.40 -18.72 3.07
C GLU A 139 18.34 -17.77 2.50
N THR A 140 17.05 -18.12 2.64
CA THR A 140 15.95 -17.25 2.21
C THR A 140 15.94 -15.94 2.99
N MET A 141 16.27 -15.98 4.29
CA MET A 141 16.34 -14.78 5.13
C MET A 141 17.49 -13.85 4.72
N LEU A 142 18.63 -14.39 4.27
CA LEU A 142 19.73 -13.59 3.73
C LEU A 142 19.32 -12.87 2.44
N VAL A 143 18.71 -13.58 1.49
CA VAL A 143 18.21 -12.98 0.24
C VAL A 143 17.13 -11.93 0.54
N PHE A 144 16.24 -12.21 1.49
CA PHE A 144 15.23 -11.24 1.91
C PHE A 144 15.85 -9.97 2.48
N SER A 145 16.89 -10.07 3.33
CA SER A 145 17.61 -8.91 3.85
C SER A 145 18.25 -8.07 2.73
N PHE A 146 18.85 -8.72 1.73
CA PHE A 146 19.38 -8.01 0.55
C PHE A 146 18.28 -7.25 -0.19
N VAL A 147 17.11 -7.89 -0.39
CA VAL A 147 15.95 -7.24 -1.00
C VAL A 147 15.45 -6.07 -0.14
N LEU A 148 15.39 -6.20 1.18
CA LEU A 148 14.99 -5.11 2.08
C LEU A 148 15.93 -3.89 1.97
N ILE A 149 17.24 -4.11 1.87
CA ILE A 149 18.22 -3.03 1.66
C ILE A 149 17.92 -2.29 0.34
N HIS A 150 17.58 -3.03 -0.73
CA HIS A 150 17.22 -2.43 -2.00
C HIS A 150 15.90 -1.66 -1.94
N ILE A 151 14.90 -2.17 -1.21
CA ILE A 151 13.65 -1.42 -0.96
C ILE A 151 13.94 -0.10 -0.27
N ILE A 152 14.80 -0.10 0.76
CA ILE A 152 15.15 1.13 1.48
C ILE A 152 15.85 2.12 0.54
N LEU A 153 16.80 1.66 -0.29
CA LEU A 153 17.46 2.50 -1.28
C LEU A 153 16.46 3.12 -2.28
N VAL A 154 15.56 2.31 -2.84
CA VAL A 154 14.52 2.76 -3.77
C VAL A 154 13.55 3.72 -3.07
N LEU A 155 13.22 3.47 -1.81
CA LEU A 155 12.34 4.32 -1.02
C LEU A 155 12.92 5.72 -0.83
N ILE A 156 14.19 5.81 -0.45
CA ILE A 156 14.90 7.08 -0.29
C ILE A 156 14.89 7.87 -1.62
N MET A 157 15.09 7.17 -2.74
CA MET A 157 14.98 7.76 -4.08
C MET A 157 13.56 8.19 -4.42
N SER A 158 12.55 7.38 -4.08
CA SER A 158 11.15 7.69 -4.35
C SER A 158 10.69 8.96 -3.65
N LEU A 159 11.20 9.26 -2.45
CA LEU A 159 10.90 10.51 -1.74
C LEU A 159 11.30 11.76 -2.55
N LEU A 160 12.40 11.70 -3.30
CA LEU A 160 12.84 12.77 -4.21
C LEU A 160 11.91 12.96 -5.42
N THR A 161 11.07 11.97 -5.74
CA THR A 161 10.07 12.09 -6.80
C THR A 161 8.68 12.40 -6.26
N ILE A 162 8.34 11.96 -5.04
CA ILE A 162 7.06 12.26 -4.38
C ILE A 162 7.02 13.71 -3.90
N ALA A 163 8.08 14.22 -3.26
CA ALA A 163 8.12 15.59 -2.76
C ALA A 163 9.43 16.27 -3.20
N PRO A 164 9.55 16.59 -4.50
CA PRO A 164 10.83 16.95 -5.08
C PRO A 164 11.41 18.24 -4.51
N ASN A 165 10.61 19.25 -4.20
CA ASN A 165 11.10 20.53 -3.70
C ASN A 165 11.45 20.44 -2.21
N TYR A 166 10.52 19.91 -1.42
CA TYR A 166 10.69 19.76 0.02
C TYR A 166 11.86 18.83 0.38
N VAL A 167 12.03 17.68 -0.29
CA VAL A 167 13.15 16.77 0.01
C VAL A 167 14.49 17.30 -0.53
N THR A 168 14.45 18.08 -1.63
CA THR A 168 15.67 18.64 -2.23
C THR A 168 16.20 19.85 -1.49
N TYR A 169 15.35 20.82 -1.23
CA TYR A 169 15.73 22.10 -0.64
C TYR A 169 15.17 22.30 0.76
N GLY A 170 14.09 21.62 1.15
CA GLY A 170 13.41 21.90 2.42
C GLY A 170 12.80 23.30 2.43
N ILE A 171 12.57 23.84 3.62
CA ILE A 171 12.18 25.24 3.78
C ILE A 171 13.43 26.11 3.62
N GLN A 172 13.42 27.01 2.66
CA GLN A 172 14.43 28.05 2.52
C GLN A 172 13.75 29.40 2.76
N ASN A 173 14.20 30.12 3.79
CA ASN A 173 13.78 31.50 4.04
C ASN A 173 14.88 32.41 3.54
N ILE A 174 14.62 33.17 2.48
CA ILE A 174 15.58 34.12 1.90
C ILE A 174 15.06 35.53 2.22
N LYS A 175 15.95 36.40 2.71
CA LYS A 175 15.66 37.83 2.85
C LYS A 175 16.06 38.51 1.55
N ILE A 176 15.14 39.20 0.91
CA ILE A 176 15.40 40.00 -0.30
C ILE A 176 15.07 41.43 0.11
N ASP A 177 16.06 42.33 0.09
CA ASP A 177 15.89 43.77 0.39
C ASP A 177 14.98 44.04 1.60
N ASP A 178 15.34 43.46 2.76
CA ASP A 178 14.65 43.59 4.06
C ASP A 178 13.20 43.06 4.16
N GLU A 179 12.63 42.54 3.06
CA GLU A 179 11.38 41.76 3.08
C GLU A 179 11.65 40.25 3.00
N ILE A 180 10.87 39.46 3.74
CA ILE A 180 10.95 37.98 3.70
C ILE A 180 10.20 37.50 2.46
N GLY A 181 10.93 37.33 1.35
CA GLY A 181 10.41 36.80 0.09
C GLY A 181 10.64 35.30 -0.06
N TYR A 182 9.65 34.57 -0.58
CA TYR A 182 9.78 33.14 -0.89
C TYR A 182 10.18 32.95 -2.37
N ILE A 183 11.48 32.77 -2.65
CA ILE A 183 11.94 32.33 -3.98
C ILE A 183 11.86 30.82 -4.10
N LYS A 184 11.35 30.33 -5.23
CA LYS A 184 11.42 28.90 -5.59
C LYS A 184 12.85 28.54 -6.01
N CYS A 185 13.53 27.71 -5.21
CA CYS A 185 14.87 27.23 -5.52
C CYS A 185 14.90 26.32 -6.77
N SER A 186 15.92 26.49 -7.61
CA SER A 186 16.16 25.72 -8.84
C SER A 186 17.65 25.32 -8.94
N LEU A 187 17.98 24.38 -9.84
CA LEU A 187 19.37 23.97 -10.11
C LEU A 187 20.25 25.12 -10.64
N LYS A 188 19.65 26.12 -11.30
CA LYS A 188 20.33 27.33 -11.78
C LYS A 188 20.54 28.41 -10.72
N THR A 189 19.84 28.33 -9.58
CA THR A 189 19.96 29.34 -8.53
C THR A 189 21.31 29.22 -7.82
N ASP A 190 21.88 30.35 -7.38
CA ASP A 190 23.16 30.37 -6.68
C ASP A 190 23.16 29.45 -5.45
N LYS A 191 24.23 28.66 -5.33
CA LYS A 191 24.44 27.69 -4.25
C LYS A 191 24.46 28.33 -2.85
N HIS A 192 24.76 29.63 -2.79
CA HIS A 192 24.77 30.40 -1.55
C HIS A 192 23.37 30.75 -1.06
N ILE A 193 22.41 30.85 -1.98
CA ILE A 193 21.00 31.20 -1.71
C ILE A 193 20.19 29.93 -1.44
N CYS A 194 20.34 28.90 -2.28
CA CYS A 194 19.59 27.65 -2.18
C CYS A 194 20.51 26.47 -1.86
N LYS A 195 20.50 26.02 -0.60
CA LYS A 195 21.30 24.87 -0.18
C LYS A 195 20.53 23.56 -0.34
N MET A 196 21.04 22.69 -1.21
CA MET A 196 20.49 21.34 -1.38
C MET A 196 20.81 20.41 -0.21
N SER A 197 19.88 19.49 0.09
CA SER A 197 20.10 18.38 1.00
C SER A 197 21.26 17.49 0.54
N VAL A 198 21.95 16.85 1.48
CA VAL A 198 23.07 15.94 1.20
C VAL A 198 22.61 14.81 0.27
N LEU A 199 21.38 14.33 0.51
CA LEU A 199 20.76 13.27 -0.27
C LEU A 199 20.62 13.66 -1.75
N SER A 200 20.07 14.83 -2.01
CA SER A 200 19.82 15.30 -3.38
C SER A 200 21.11 15.62 -4.11
N ARG A 201 22.12 16.16 -3.40
CA ARG A 201 23.47 16.34 -3.96
C ARG A 201 24.09 15.02 -4.39
N PHE A 202 23.95 13.97 -3.59
CA PHE A 202 24.47 12.65 -3.91
C PHE A 202 23.80 12.07 -5.17
N PHE A 203 22.47 12.06 -5.22
CA PHE A 203 21.77 11.48 -6.37
C PHE A 203 21.84 12.32 -7.64
N ASN A 204 21.85 13.66 -7.54
CA ASN A 204 22.08 14.51 -8.70
C ASN A 204 23.45 14.22 -9.33
N LYS A 205 24.51 14.02 -8.53
CA LYS A 205 25.82 13.60 -9.06
C LYS A 205 25.76 12.26 -9.78
N ILE A 206 25.03 11.27 -9.25
CA ILE A 206 24.86 9.97 -9.91
C ILE A 206 24.09 10.11 -11.22
N PHE A 207 22.99 10.86 -11.22
CA PHE A 207 22.17 11.07 -12.42
C PHE A 207 22.93 11.76 -13.55
N PHE A 208 23.74 12.78 -13.22
CA PHE A 208 24.61 13.44 -14.21
C PHE A 208 25.80 12.58 -14.64
N GLY A 209 26.38 11.79 -13.73
CA GLY A 209 27.51 10.92 -14.05
C GLY A 209 27.12 9.68 -14.85
N ILE A 210 25.92 9.14 -14.64
CA ILE A 210 25.44 7.90 -15.24
C ILE A 210 23.99 8.11 -15.76
N PRO A 211 23.81 8.67 -16.98
CA PRO A 211 22.49 8.99 -17.51
C PRO A 211 21.60 7.76 -17.72
N TYR A 212 22.19 6.58 -17.95
CA TYR A 212 21.46 5.32 -18.04
C TYR A 212 20.69 5.00 -16.75
N PHE A 213 21.30 5.26 -15.59
CA PHE A 213 20.66 5.02 -14.29
C PHE A 213 19.45 5.94 -14.09
N ALA A 214 19.60 7.22 -14.44
CA ALA A 214 18.52 8.20 -14.39
C ALA A 214 17.35 7.82 -15.33
N ASN A 215 17.65 7.43 -16.58
CA ASN A 215 16.65 6.94 -17.53
C ASN A 215 15.91 5.70 -16.99
N SER A 216 16.65 4.71 -16.50
CA SER A 216 16.07 3.48 -15.93
C SER A 216 15.13 3.79 -14.76
N TYR A 217 15.52 4.71 -13.88
CA TYR A 217 14.69 5.18 -12.78
C TYR A 217 13.43 5.89 -13.27
N PHE A 218 13.54 6.77 -14.27
CA PHE A 218 12.41 7.47 -14.87
C PHE A 218 11.37 6.50 -15.46
N PHE A 219 11.80 5.53 -16.28
CA PHE A 219 10.90 4.53 -16.86
C PHE A 219 10.31 3.58 -15.81
N SER A 220 11.06 3.25 -14.77
CA SER A 220 10.55 2.43 -13.66
C SER A 220 9.39 3.10 -12.93
N ASN A 221 9.43 4.42 -12.76
CA ASN A 221 8.33 5.17 -12.15
C ASN A 221 7.08 5.17 -13.05
N TRP A 222 7.24 5.34 -14.36
CA TRP A 222 6.14 5.19 -15.33
C TRP A 222 5.52 3.78 -15.29
N PHE A 223 6.36 2.75 -15.24
CA PHE A 223 5.91 1.37 -15.12
C PHE A 223 5.14 1.14 -13.82
N PHE A 224 5.58 1.71 -12.69
CA PHE A 224 4.87 1.64 -11.42
C PHE A 224 3.46 2.27 -11.52
N ILE A 225 3.35 3.45 -12.13
CA ILE A 225 2.06 4.13 -12.38
C ILE A 225 1.15 3.27 -13.25
N LEU A 226 1.68 2.71 -14.34
CA LEU A 226 0.91 1.84 -15.23
C LEU A 226 0.39 0.60 -14.48
N MET A 227 1.24 -0.07 -13.71
CA MET A 227 0.84 -1.25 -12.94
C MET A 227 -0.19 -0.92 -11.85
N TYR A 228 -0.06 0.23 -11.20
CA TYR A 228 -1.02 0.70 -10.21
C TYR A 228 -2.39 0.97 -10.82
N THR A 229 -2.44 1.71 -11.94
CA THR A 229 -3.70 2.01 -12.64
C THR A 229 -4.38 0.75 -13.16
N LEU A 230 -3.64 -0.18 -13.76
CA LEU A 230 -4.18 -1.48 -14.20
C LEU A 230 -4.72 -2.30 -13.03
N SER A 231 -4.04 -2.31 -11.88
CA SER A 231 -4.49 -3.02 -10.68
C SER A 231 -5.79 -2.43 -10.11
N LEU A 232 -5.90 -1.09 -10.07
CA LEU A 232 -7.13 -0.40 -9.67
C LEU A 232 -8.28 -0.68 -10.63
N LEU A 233 -8.06 -0.51 -11.94
CA LEU A 233 -9.07 -0.79 -12.97
C LEU A 233 -9.52 -2.24 -12.91
N TYR A 234 -8.59 -3.19 -12.79
CA TYR A 234 -8.91 -4.60 -12.65
C TYR A 234 -9.79 -4.87 -11.43
N THR A 235 -9.45 -4.26 -10.29
CA THR A 235 -10.21 -4.41 -9.05
C THR A 235 -11.60 -3.79 -9.14
N ILE A 236 -11.74 -2.62 -9.77
CA ILE A 236 -13.02 -1.93 -9.94
C ILE A 236 -13.93 -2.66 -10.95
N CYS A 237 -13.39 -3.06 -12.10
CA CYS A 237 -14.17 -3.65 -13.20
C CYS A 237 -14.49 -5.14 -12.99
N PHE A 238 -13.52 -5.95 -12.54
CA PHE A 238 -13.69 -7.41 -12.49
C PHE A 238 -14.00 -7.94 -11.10
N LYS A 239 -13.66 -7.21 -10.03
CA LYS A 239 -13.88 -7.66 -8.66
C LYS A 239 -15.21 -7.14 -8.10
N LYS A 240 -16.31 -7.42 -8.80
CA LYS A 240 -17.68 -7.16 -8.35
C LYS A 240 -18.18 -8.24 -7.39
N SER A 241 -17.44 -8.52 -6.32
CA SER A 241 -17.89 -9.39 -5.23
C SER A 241 -17.80 -8.61 -3.92
N SER A 242 -18.90 -7.93 -3.62
CA SER A 242 -19.13 -7.27 -2.35
C SER A 242 -18.82 -8.26 -1.22
N TYR A 243 -17.96 -7.88 -0.28
CA TYR A 243 -17.66 -8.72 0.89
C TYR A 243 -18.92 -9.04 1.69
N LEU A 244 -19.94 -8.17 1.59
CA LEU A 244 -21.30 -8.37 2.08
C LEU A 244 -21.96 -9.63 1.47
N ASP A 245 -21.81 -9.87 0.17
CA ASP A 245 -22.35 -11.07 -0.49
C ASP A 245 -21.67 -12.34 0.01
N ARG A 246 -20.36 -12.31 0.27
CA ARG A 246 -19.64 -13.46 0.85
C ARG A 246 -19.98 -13.72 2.32
N LEU A 247 -20.21 -12.67 3.10
CA LEU A 247 -20.73 -12.80 4.47
C LEU A 247 -22.11 -13.42 4.48
N ASN A 248 -23.01 -12.94 3.60
CA ASN A 248 -24.38 -13.47 3.46
C ASN A 248 -24.40 -14.92 2.95
N VAL A 249 -23.57 -15.24 1.96
CA VAL A 249 -23.40 -16.61 1.44
C VAL A 249 -22.72 -17.52 2.48
N GLY A 250 -21.80 -17.00 3.29
CA GLY A 250 -21.12 -17.73 4.37
C GLY A 250 -22.06 -18.13 5.51
N THR A 251 -22.93 -17.22 5.96
CA THR A 251 -24.00 -17.50 6.92
C THR A 251 -25.04 -18.47 6.34
N LEU A 252 -25.48 -18.25 5.09
CA LEU A 252 -26.42 -19.16 4.38
C LEU A 252 -25.85 -20.57 4.16
N LYS A 253 -24.55 -20.71 3.81
CA LYS A 253 -23.89 -22.02 3.67
C LYS A 253 -23.76 -22.75 5.01
N LYS A 254 -23.44 -22.03 6.10
CA LYS A 254 -23.41 -22.61 7.46
C LYS A 254 -24.77 -23.19 7.82
N GLN A 255 -25.85 -22.45 7.57
CA GLN A 255 -27.23 -22.89 7.81
C GLN A 255 -27.63 -24.10 6.93
N LYS A 256 -27.29 -24.09 5.64
CA LYS A 256 -27.59 -25.21 4.72
C LYS A 256 -26.79 -26.48 5.02
N ASN A 257 -25.51 -26.37 5.39
CA ASN A 257 -24.66 -27.51 5.75
C ASN A 257 -25.10 -28.16 7.08
N GLN A 258 -25.56 -27.35 8.04
CA GLN A 258 -26.18 -27.88 9.25
C GLN A 258 -27.45 -28.67 8.93
N LYS A 259 -28.37 -28.15 8.08
CA LYS A 259 -29.58 -28.87 7.63
C LYS A 259 -29.27 -30.18 6.87
N LYS A 260 -28.24 -30.21 6.01
CA LYS A 260 -27.83 -31.43 5.27
C LYS A 260 -27.24 -32.51 6.20
N ASN A 261 -26.39 -32.13 7.14
CA ASN A 261 -25.77 -33.07 8.09
C ASN A 261 -26.80 -33.69 9.05
N GLN A 262 -27.88 -32.98 9.36
CA GLN A 262 -29.01 -33.55 10.09
C GLN A 262 -29.78 -34.60 9.31
N LYS A 263 -30.18 -34.30 8.06
CA LYS A 263 -30.93 -35.25 7.21
C LYS A 263 -30.14 -36.54 6.98
N LYS A 264 -28.81 -36.45 6.81
CA LYS A 264 -27.92 -37.61 6.68
C LYS A 264 -27.87 -38.48 7.94
N LYS A 265 -27.82 -37.86 9.13
CA LYS A 265 -27.89 -38.58 10.42
C LYS A 265 -29.26 -39.21 10.67
N GLN A 266 -30.33 -38.60 10.16
CA GLN A 266 -31.69 -39.11 10.28
C GLN A 266 -31.92 -40.33 9.36
N LYS A 267 -31.40 -40.27 8.13
CA LYS A 267 -31.45 -41.38 7.16
C LYS A 267 -30.61 -42.59 7.61
N ASN A 268 -29.39 -42.37 8.11
CA ASN A 268 -28.54 -43.44 8.62
C ASN A 268 -29.13 -44.12 9.87
N LYS A 269 -29.88 -43.39 10.70
CA LYS A 269 -30.59 -44.00 11.82
C LYS A 269 -31.75 -44.87 11.35
N ILE A 270 -32.56 -44.40 10.38
CA ILE A 270 -33.67 -45.19 9.83
C ILE A 270 -33.13 -46.50 9.22
N ILE A 271 -32.07 -46.42 8.42
CA ILE A 271 -31.41 -47.59 7.82
C ILE A 271 -30.90 -48.57 8.89
N ALA A 272 -30.25 -48.07 9.94
CA ALA A 272 -29.78 -48.91 11.04
C ALA A 272 -30.91 -49.58 11.84
N TYR A 273 -32.11 -48.97 11.90
CA TYR A 273 -33.29 -49.62 12.49
C TYR A 273 -33.90 -50.66 11.54
N THR A 274 -33.89 -50.44 10.23
CA THR A 274 -34.40 -51.43 9.26
C THR A 274 -33.56 -52.71 9.23
N TYR A 275 -32.24 -52.63 9.43
CA TYR A 275 -31.35 -53.79 9.52
C TYR A 275 -31.32 -54.48 10.90
N ALA A 276 -31.93 -53.88 11.92
CA ALA A 276 -31.99 -54.45 13.27
C ALA A 276 -33.30 -55.21 13.54
N TYR A 277 -34.25 -55.18 12.59
CA TYR A 277 -35.58 -55.80 12.67
C TYR A 277 -35.92 -56.63 11.40
N ALA A 278 -34.91 -56.97 10.61
CA ALA A 278 -34.94 -58.00 9.57
C ALA A 278 -33.98 -59.12 10.01
#